data_AF-A0A7S0PTC0-F1
#
_entry.id   AF-A0A7S0PTC0-F1
#
_cell.length_a   1.000
_cell.length_b   1.000
_cell.length_c   1.000
_cell.angle_alpha   90.00
_cell.angle_beta   90.00
_cell.angle_gamma   90.00
#
_symmetry.space_group_name_H-M   'P 1'
#
loop_
_entity.id
_entity.type
_entity.pdbx_description
1 polymer ?
#
loop_
_entity_poly.entity_id
_entity_poly.type
_entity_poly.pdbx_seq_one_letter_code
_entity_poly.pdbx_strand_id
1 'polypeptide(L)'
;KVVMMMGSTEQSIDTVAQAAEAAPEVLDDFDVGVNEEIDCRDREENKEKLRRRIQSYHVDGLNPPREGKKLLVLDIDYTLFDHRSTAEVPEELMRPYLHEFLTQAYQEYDIVIWSATGMKWIEVKMRELGVLGSPNFKIMQLVDHGAMITVQTEKYGMFDCKPLGWLWAKYPQYTERNTIMFDDLKRNFVMNPHNGLRIRPFKKAHLNRGTDRELVGLTKYLLAI
;
A
#
# COMPACT_ATOMS: atom_id res chain seq x y z
N LYS A 1 12.35 37.85 32.55
CA LYS A 1 12.57 36.64 31.73
C LYS A 1 12.18 36.98 30.30
N VAL A 2 13.10 36.87 29.34
CA VAL A 2 12.79 37.06 27.91
C VAL A 2 12.19 35.75 27.39
N VAL A 3 11.03 35.83 26.75
CA VAL A 3 10.43 34.72 26.01
C VAL A 3 10.80 34.91 24.54
N MET A 4 11.58 33.98 24.00
CA MET A 4 11.91 33.96 22.59
C MET A 4 10.85 33.11 21.90
N MET A 5 10.07 33.71 21.01
CA MET A 5 9.07 33.01 20.20
C MET A 5 9.64 32.87 18.79
N MET A 6 9.73 31.63 18.31
CA MET A 6 10.09 31.30 16.94
C MET A 6 8.82 30.79 16.26
N GLY A 7 8.45 31.43 15.15
CA GLY A 7 7.30 31.06 14.33
C GLY A 7 7.49 31.59 12.92
N SER A 8 6.96 30.85 11.95
CA SER A 8 6.96 31.23 10.54
C SER A 8 5.66 31.96 10.21
N THR A 9 5.69 32.93 9.29
CA THR A 9 4.47 33.61 8.83
C THR A 9 3.71 32.74 7.84
N GLU A 10 2.38 32.88 7.76
CA GLU A 10 1.55 32.15 6.79
C GLU A 10 2.07 32.28 5.36
N GLN A 11 2.50 33.48 4.96
CA GLN A 11 3.14 33.69 3.64
C GLN A 11 4.39 32.82 3.43
N SER A 12 5.23 32.65 4.46
CA SER A 12 6.40 31.78 4.35
C SER A 12 6.04 30.30 4.25
N ILE A 13 4.92 29.88 4.87
CA ILE A 13 4.38 28.52 4.74
C ILE A 13 3.85 28.31 3.32
N ASP A 14 3.07 29.25 2.79
CA ASP A 14 2.53 29.21 1.42
C ASP A 14 3.63 29.15 0.37
N THR A 15 4.70 29.94 0.56
CA THR A 15 5.82 29.96 -0.38
C THR A 15 6.56 28.61 -0.41
N VAL A 16 6.71 27.97 0.74
CA VAL A 16 7.30 26.63 0.84
C VAL A 16 6.38 25.57 0.26
N ALA A 17 5.06 25.68 0.47
CA ALA A 17 4.07 24.77 -0.11
C ALA A 17 4.07 24.85 -1.65
N GLN A 18 4.08 26.06 -2.21
CA GLN A 18 4.18 26.27 -3.66
C GLN A 18 5.50 25.73 -4.24
N ALA A 19 6.62 25.92 -3.53
CA ALA A 19 7.91 25.37 -3.92
C ALA A 19 7.92 23.83 -3.87
N ALA A 20 7.25 23.23 -2.88
CA ALA A 20 7.08 21.78 -2.77
C ALA A 20 6.16 21.21 -3.88
N GLU A 21 5.13 21.95 -4.28
CA GLU A 21 4.26 21.58 -5.40
C GLU A 21 4.96 21.64 -6.77
N ALA A 22 5.83 22.63 -6.95
CA ALA A 22 6.66 22.83 -8.13
C ALA A 22 7.89 21.92 -8.16
N ALA A 23 8.20 21.22 -7.06
CA ALA A 23 9.30 20.29 -7.00
C ALA A 23 9.08 19.17 -8.04
N PRO A 24 10.13 18.75 -8.75
CA PRO A 24 10.05 17.65 -9.69
C PRO A 24 9.53 16.40 -8.98
N GLU A 25 8.79 15.58 -9.72
CA GLU A 25 8.27 14.32 -9.19
C GLU A 25 9.45 13.50 -8.65
N VAL A 26 9.39 13.13 -7.36
CA VAL A 26 10.41 12.26 -6.77
C VAL A 26 10.31 10.92 -7.48
N LEU A 27 11.22 10.73 -8.42
CA LEU A 27 11.43 9.47 -9.12
C LEU A 27 12.03 8.49 -8.12
N ASP A 28 11.49 7.30 -8.13
CA ASP A 28 12.05 6.21 -7.36
C ASP A 28 13.16 5.58 -8.19
N ASP A 29 14.41 5.74 -7.75
CA ASP A 29 15.59 5.21 -8.44
C ASP A 29 15.56 3.66 -8.51
N PHE A 30 14.68 3.02 -7.75
CA PHE A 30 14.43 1.58 -7.75
C PHE A 30 13.15 1.20 -8.51
N ASP A 31 12.50 2.11 -9.23
CA ASP A 31 11.30 1.78 -10.00
C ASP A 31 11.64 0.83 -11.16
N VAL A 32 10.92 -0.28 -11.17
CA VAL A 32 11.11 -1.34 -12.15
C VAL A 32 10.25 -0.99 -13.36
N GLY A 33 10.85 -0.98 -14.55
CA GLY A 33 10.14 -0.65 -15.78
C GLY A 33 8.91 -1.54 -15.99
N VAL A 34 7.85 -1.01 -16.62
CA VAL A 34 6.55 -1.69 -16.78
C VAL A 34 6.69 -3.09 -17.41
N ASN A 35 7.60 -3.26 -18.36
CA ASN A 35 7.86 -4.52 -19.07
C ASN A 35 9.12 -5.26 -18.58
N GLU A 36 9.73 -4.82 -17.48
CA GLU A 36 10.93 -5.46 -16.96
C GLU A 36 10.56 -6.56 -15.95
N GLU A 37 11.03 -7.77 -16.21
CA GLU A 37 10.99 -8.87 -15.26
C GLU A 37 12.27 -8.88 -14.45
N ILE A 38 12.13 -8.97 -13.12
CA ILE A 38 13.26 -9.16 -12.22
C ILE A 38 13.30 -10.63 -11.85
N ASP A 39 14.32 -11.33 -12.34
CA ASP A 39 14.59 -12.71 -11.97
C ASP A 39 15.25 -12.78 -10.57
N CYS A 40 14.42 -12.52 -9.55
CA CYS A 40 14.83 -12.66 -8.15
C CYS A 40 13.94 -13.61 -7.34
N ARG A 41 12.73 -13.93 -7.82
CA ARG A 41 11.78 -14.82 -7.12
C ARG A 41 12.37 -16.20 -6.85
N ASP A 42 13.04 -16.77 -7.84
CA ASP A 42 13.49 -18.17 -7.78
C ASP A 42 14.87 -18.36 -7.14
N ARG A 43 15.54 -17.27 -6.78
CA ARG A 43 16.83 -17.30 -6.07
C ARG A 43 16.64 -17.91 -4.68
N GLU A 44 17.39 -18.97 -4.38
CA GLU A 44 17.30 -19.70 -3.10
C GLU A 44 17.55 -18.79 -1.88
N GLU A 45 18.42 -17.79 -2.00
CA GLU A 45 18.65 -16.80 -0.94
C GLU A 45 17.38 -16.03 -0.56
N ASN A 46 16.55 -15.66 -1.55
CA ASN A 46 15.31 -14.93 -1.29
C ASN A 46 14.21 -15.84 -0.74
N LYS A 47 14.15 -17.10 -1.20
CA LYS A 47 13.28 -18.11 -0.59
C LYS A 47 13.65 -18.36 0.87
N GLU A 48 14.94 -18.42 1.18
CA GLU A 48 15.43 -18.60 2.53
C GLU A 48 15.12 -17.39 3.43
N LYS A 49 15.31 -16.16 2.93
CA LYS A 49 14.87 -14.94 3.63
C LYS A 49 13.37 -14.97 3.94
N LEU A 50 12.55 -15.39 2.98
CA LEU A 50 11.11 -15.56 3.20
C LEU A 50 10.81 -16.63 4.26
N ARG A 51 11.44 -17.82 4.20
CA ARG A 51 11.25 -18.87 5.22
C ARG A 51 11.59 -18.38 6.62
N ARG A 52 12.72 -17.68 6.77
CA ARG A 52 13.11 -17.07 8.06
C ARG A 52 12.09 -16.03 8.51
N ARG A 53 11.59 -15.22 7.58
CA ARG A 53 10.58 -14.19 7.90
C ARG A 53 9.28 -14.80 8.38
N ILE A 54 8.81 -15.87 7.73
CA ILE A 54 7.62 -16.65 8.14
C ILE A 54 7.78 -17.17 9.58
N GLN A 55 8.97 -17.65 9.94
CA GLN A 55 9.23 -18.21 11.26
C GLN A 55 9.44 -17.17 12.37
N SER A 56 9.91 -15.97 12.03
CA SER A 56 10.37 -14.99 13.02
C SER A 56 9.40 -13.83 13.24
N TYR A 57 8.57 -13.50 12.25
CA TYR A 57 7.69 -12.35 12.30
C TYR A 57 6.23 -12.77 12.25
N HIS A 58 5.49 -12.43 13.31
CA HIS A 58 4.08 -12.76 13.48
C HIS A 58 3.30 -11.51 13.85
N VAL A 59 2.18 -11.32 13.16
CA VAL A 59 1.18 -10.30 13.46
C VAL A 59 -0.17 -10.98 13.40
N ASP A 60 -1.03 -10.72 14.38
CA ASP A 60 -2.36 -11.33 14.45
C ASP A 60 -3.34 -10.76 13.42
N GLY A 61 -4.31 -11.57 13.04
CA GLY A 61 -5.43 -11.12 12.21
C GLY A 61 -6.41 -10.28 13.02
N LEU A 62 -7.08 -9.34 12.37
CA LEU A 62 -8.17 -8.56 12.96
C LEU A 62 -9.53 -9.28 12.84
N ASN A 63 -9.75 -9.96 11.72
CA ASN A 63 -10.98 -10.69 11.43
C ASN A 63 -10.63 -12.03 10.77
N PRO A 64 -11.43 -13.09 10.96
CA PRO A 64 -11.15 -14.38 10.36
C PRO A 64 -11.33 -14.35 8.82
N PRO A 65 -10.55 -15.17 8.08
CA PRO A 65 -10.84 -15.50 6.69
C PRO A 65 -12.29 -15.95 6.48
N ARG A 66 -12.91 -15.58 5.36
CA ARG A 66 -14.25 -16.02 4.98
C ARG A 66 -14.18 -17.13 3.94
N GLU A 67 -15.04 -18.12 4.09
CA GLU A 67 -15.07 -19.26 3.16
C GLU A 67 -15.38 -18.83 1.72
N GLY A 68 -14.64 -19.40 0.77
CA GLY A 68 -14.81 -19.15 -0.66
C GLY A 68 -14.34 -17.79 -1.18
N LYS A 69 -13.82 -16.90 -0.33
CA LYS A 69 -13.34 -15.58 -0.75
C LYS A 69 -11.90 -15.62 -1.26
N LYS A 70 -11.60 -14.73 -2.19
CA LYS A 70 -10.25 -14.46 -2.71
C LYS A 70 -9.49 -13.55 -1.75
N LEU A 71 -8.21 -13.26 -2.01
CA LEU A 71 -7.41 -12.35 -1.19
C LEU A 71 -7.04 -11.09 -1.99
N LEU A 72 -7.40 -9.93 -1.45
CA LEU A 72 -6.97 -8.62 -1.95
C LEU A 72 -5.98 -8.01 -0.96
N VAL A 73 -4.77 -7.73 -1.42
CA VAL A 73 -3.74 -7.05 -0.64
C VAL A 73 -3.57 -5.62 -1.16
N LEU A 74 -3.65 -4.63 -0.28
CA LEU A 74 -3.59 -3.23 -0.65
C LEU A 74 -2.42 -2.55 0.06
N ASP A 75 -1.58 -1.87 -0.71
CA ASP A 75 -0.73 -0.81 -0.16
C ASP A 75 -1.58 0.39 0.31
N ILE A 76 -0.95 1.34 1.01
CA ILE A 76 -1.61 2.52 1.56
C ILE A 76 -1.18 3.80 0.81
N ASP A 77 0.11 4.10 0.81
CA ASP A 77 0.63 5.42 0.45
C ASP A 77 0.56 5.57 -1.08
N TYR A 78 -0.14 6.60 -1.57
CA TYR A 78 -0.49 6.78 -3.00
C TYR A 78 -1.37 5.68 -3.61
N THR A 79 -1.66 4.60 -2.89
CA THR A 79 -2.65 3.59 -3.30
C THR A 79 -4.06 3.99 -2.85
N LEU A 80 -4.26 4.24 -1.55
CA LEU A 80 -5.57 4.54 -0.94
C LEU A 80 -5.74 6.01 -0.56
N PHE A 81 -4.65 6.76 -0.42
CA PHE A 81 -4.68 8.18 -0.08
C PHE A 81 -3.37 8.89 -0.45
N ASP A 82 -3.41 10.22 -0.49
CA ASP A 82 -2.23 11.07 -0.67
C ASP A 82 -1.55 11.32 0.68
N HIS A 83 -0.40 10.70 0.89
CA HIS A 83 0.35 10.80 2.15
C HIS A 83 1.27 12.02 2.25
N ARG A 84 1.41 12.81 1.17
CA ARG A 84 2.37 13.93 1.11
C ARG A 84 1.72 15.30 1.15
N SER A 85 0.49 15.43 0.66
CA SER A 85 -0.23 16.71 0.77
C SER A 85 -0.64 16.97 2.22
N THR A 86 -0.68 18.24 2.59
CA THR A 86 -1.29 18.71 3.83
C THR A 86 -2.79 18.87 3.64
N ALA A 87 -3.56 18.65 4.70
CA ALA A 87 -5.00 18.79 4.72
C ALA A 87 -5.47 19.08 6.15
N GLU A 88 -6.63 19.71 6.29
CA GLU A 88 -7.25 19.95 7.59
C GLU A 88 -7.96 18.70 8.11
N VAL A 89 -8.48 17.87 7.18
CA VAL A 89 -9.18 16.62 7.51
C VAL A 89 -8.73 15.46 6.63
N PRO A 90 -8.68 14.21 7.13
CA PRO A 90 -8.20 13.05 6.37
C PRO A 90 -8.94 12.79 5.05
N GLU A 91 -10.22 13.14 4.97
CA GLU A 91 -11.08 12.93 3.80
C GLU A 91 -10.64 13.72 2.56
N GLU A 92 -9.91 14.82 2.76
CA GLU A 92 -9.32 15.61 1.68
C GLU A 92 -8.15 14.89 1.01
N LEU A 93 -7.45 14.03 1.76
CA LEU A 93 -6.34 13.20 1.28
C LEU A 93 -6.78 11.83 0.80
N MET A 94 -7.96 11.37 1.23
CA MET A 94 -8.52 10.08 0.84
C MET A 94 -8.72 9.99 -0.67
N ARG A 95 -8.25 8.88 -1.28
CA ARG A 95 -8.47 8.64 -2.70
C ARG A 95 -9.98 8.53 -2.96
N PRO A 96 -10.50 9.19 -4.01
CA PRO A 96 -11.92 9.10 -4.36
C PRO A 96 -12.42 7.67 -4.45
N TYR A 97 -13.64 7.43 -3.95
CA TYR A 97 -14.32 6.13 -3.98
C TYR A 97 -13.71 5.03 -3.10
N LEU A 98 -12.85 5.37 -2.12
CA LEU A 98 -12.19 4.39 -1.26
C LEU A 98 -13.18 3.44 -0.56
N HIS A 99 -14.21 3.97 0.09
CA HIS A 99 -15.16 3.16 0.87
C HIS A 99 -16.07 2.32 -0.04
N GLU A 100 -16.49 2.87 -1.17
CA GLU A 100 -17.27 2.18 -2.19
C GLU A 100 -16.47 1.05 -2.84
N PHE A 101 -15.18 1.29 -3.10
CA PHE A 101 -14.24 0.28 -3.60
C PHE A 101 -14.07 -0.86 -2.60
N LEU A 102 -13.76 -0.55 -1.34
CA LEU A 102 -13.56 -1.57 -0.31
C LEU A 102 -14.84 -2.35 -0.02
N THR A 103 -16.00 -1.68 0.00
CA THR A 103 -17.31 -2.35 0.20
C THR A 103 -17.59 -3.35 -0.92
N GLN A 104 -17.36 -2.97 -2.19
CA GLN A 104 -17.59 -3.87 -3.32
C GLN A 104 -16.54 -4.98 -3.39
N ALA A 105 -15.26 -4.66 -3.19
CA ALA A 105 -14.20 -5.66 -3.14
C ALA A 105 -14.45 -6.70 -2.03
N TYR A 106 -14.94 -6.26 -0.87
CA TYR A 106 -15.22 -7.15 0.26
C TYR A 106 -16.29 -8.21 -0.06
N GLN A 107 -17.13 -8.00 -1.08
CA GLN A 107 -18.11 -9.01 -1.50
C GLN A 107 -17.41 -10.28 -1.99
N GLU A 108 -16.26 -10.17 -2.65
CA GLU A 108 -15.54 -11.31 -3.26
C GLU A 108 -14.17 -11.60 -2.63
N TYR A 109 -13.61 -10.63 -1.89
CA TYR A 109 -12.25 -10.68 -1.36
C TYR A 109 -12.19 -10.44 0.14
N ASP A 110 -11.41 -11.24 0.85
CA ASP A 110 -10.83 -10.82 2.13
C ASP A 110 -9.72 -9.81 1.89
N ILE A 111 -9.67 -8.78 2.73
CA ILE A 111 -8.86 -7.59 2.48
C ILE A 111 -7.73 -7.52 3.50
N VAL A 112 -6.49 -7.41 3.02
CA VAL A 112 -5.29 -7.14 3.81
C VAL A 112 -4.72 -5.79 3.44
N ILE A 113 -4.32 -5.03 4.45
CA ILE A 113 -3.55 -3.79 4.26
C ILE A 113 -2.08 -4.11 4.53
N TRP A 114 -1.20 -3.86 3.57
CA TRP A 114 0.24 -4.07 3.72
C TRP A 114 1.03 -2.82 3.37
N SER A 115 1.62 -2.16 4.37
CA SER A 115 2.45 -0.97 4.19
C SER A 115 3.92 -1.22 4.54
N ALA A 116 4.83 -0.49 3.88
CA ALA A 116 6.25 -0.43 4.23
C ALA A 116 6.56 0.48 5.42
N THR A 117 5.54 0.89 6.19
CA THR A 117 5.69 1.64 7.44
C THR A 117 5.54 0.72 8.66
N GLY A 118 5.67 1.24 9.88
CA GLY A 118 5.44 0.46 11.11
C GLY A 118 3.97 0.35 11.49
N MET A 119 3.58 -0.72 12.18
CA MET A 119 2.18 -1.02 12.54
C MET A 119 1.40 0.16 13.11
N LYS A 120 2.00 0.93 14.03
CA LYS A 120 1.37 2.12 14.64
C LYS A 120 0.87 3.11 13.58
N TRP A 121 1.66 3.36 12.53
CA TRP A 121 1.28 4.29 11.46
C TRP A 121 0.18 3.73 10.57
N ILE A 122 0.17 2.42 10.34
CA ILE A 122 -0.90 1.74 9.61
C ILE A 122 -2.22 1.90 10.35
N GLU A 123 -2.23 1.59 11.65
CA GLU A 123 -3.42 1.71 12.49
C GLU A 123 -3.97 3.13 12.52
N VAL A 124 -3.09 4.13 12.66
CA VAL A 124 -3.48 5.55 12.62
C VAL A 124 -4.10 5.88 11.26
N LYS A 125 -3.39 5.63 10.15
CA LYS A 125 -3.90 5.95 8.79
C LYS A 125 -5.23 5.26 8.51
N MET A 126 -5.36 3.97 8.83
CA MET A 126 -6.59 3.21 8.56
C MET A 126 -7.74 3.59 9.50
N ARG A 127 -7.47 4.17 10.69
CA ARG A 127 -8.50 4.73 11.55
C ARG A 127 -8.97 6.10 11.05
N GLU A 128 -8.02 6.98 10.73
CA GLU A 128 -8.31 8.34 10.23
C GLU A 128 -9.04 8.32 8.89
N LEU A 129 -8.72 7.38 8.00
CA LEU A 129 -9.45 7.18 6.74
C LEU A 129 -10.80 6.45 6.91
N GLY A 130 -11.19 6.12 8.15
CA GLY A 130 -12.43 5.40 8.47
C GLY A 130 -12.45 3.92 8.07
N VAL A 131 -11.33 3.37 7.59
CA VAL A 131 -11.23 2.01 7.04
C VAL A 131 -11.43 0.95 8.14
N LEU A 132 -10.80 1.10 9.30
CA LEU A 132 -10.95 0.15 10.41
C LEU A 132 -12.30 0.24 11.13
N GLY A 133 -13.00 1.37 11.00
CA GLY A 133 -14.29 1.63 11.66
C GLY A 133 -15.51 1.31 10.81
N SER A 134 -15.33 0.85 9.56
CA SER A 134 -16.43 0.68 8.62
C SER A 134 -17.42 -0.43 9.06
N PRO A 135 -18.75 -0.18 8.95
CA PRO A 135 -19.76 -1.22 9.10
C PRO A 135 -19.94 -2.08 7.83
N ASN A 136 -19.48 -1.59 6.67
CA ASN A 136 -19.78 -2.19 5.36
C ASN A 136 -18.76 -3.25 4.91
N PHE A 137 -17.58 -3.26 5.52
CA PHE A 137 -16.52 -4.24 5.23
C PHE A 137 -15.66 -4.48 6.48
N LYS A 138 -14.82 -5.51 6.42
CA LYS A 138 -13.83 -5.81 7.46
C LYS A 138 -12.46 -6.04 6.84
N ILE A 139 -11.43 -5.53 7.51
CA ILE A 139 -10.04 -5.82 7.18
C ILE A 139 -9.64 -7.10 7.89
N MET A 140 -9.15 -8.09 7.14
CA MET A 140 -8.71 -9.37 7.68
C MET A 140 -7.45 -9.21 8.51
N GLN A 141 -6.45 -8.49 7.99
CA GLN A 141 -5.17 -8.30 8.69
C GLN A 141 -4.46 -7.01 8.23
N LEU A 142 -3.71 -6.41 9.16
CA LEU A 142 -2.73 -5.36 8.88
C LEU A 142 -1.33 -6.00 8.85
N VAL A 143 -0.50 -5.60 7.90
CA VAL A 143 0.87 -6.09 7.72
C VAL A 143 1.79 -4.90 7.52
N ASP A 144 2.88 -4.86 8.26
CA ASP A 144 3.82 -3.75 8.23
C ASP A 144 5.16 -4.17 7.59
N HIS A 145 6.13 -3.26 7.60
CA HIS A 145 7.48 -3.52 7.06
C HIS A 145 8.18 -4.72 7.72
N GLY A 146 7.77 -5.13 8.92
CA GLY A 146 8.37 -6.25 9.63
C GLY A 146 8.25 -7.57 8.87
N ALA A 147 7.24 -7.71 7.99
CA ALA A 147 7.02 -8.87 7.13
C ALA A 147 7.76 -8.81 5.77
N MET A 148 8.42 -7.68 5.46
CA MET A 148 9.14 -7.51 4.20
C MET A 148 10.49 -8.25 4.20
N ILE A 149 11.02 -8.47 3.00
CA ILE A 149 12.38 -9.00 2.80
C ILE A 149 13.17 -8.12 1.85
N THR A 150 14.47 -8.01 2.11
CA THR A 150 15.42 -7.32 1.24
C THR A 150 15.88 -8.25 0.13
N VAL A 151 15.68 -7.86 -1.12
CA VAL A 151 16.20 -8.54 -2.30
C VAL A 151 17.36 -7.74 -2.89
N GLN A 152 18.28 -8.44 -3.55
CA GLN A 152 19.39 -7.82 -4.28
C GLN A 152 19.25 -8.13 -5.75
N THR A 153 19.36 -7.10 -6.57
CA THR A 153 19.34 -7.18 -8.03
C THR A 153 20.58 -6.48 -8.58
N GLU A 154 21.04 -6.90 -9.76
CA GLU A 154 22.22 -6.29 -10.39
C GLU A 154 21.94 -4.84 -10.84
N LYS A 155 20.75 -4.61 -11.42
CA LYS A 155 20.38 -3.32 -12.00
C LYS A 155 19.90 -2.30 -10.96
N TYR A 156 19.11 -2.74 -9.98
CA TYR A 156 18.46 -1.85 -9.01
C TYR A 156 19.05 -1.97 -7.61
N GLY A 157 20.17 -2.68 -7.44
CA GLY A 157 20.78 -2.85 -6.12
C GLY A 157 19.87 -3.55 -5.12
N MET A 158 19.96 -3.13 -3.85
CA MET A 158 19.20 -3.71 -2.73
C MET A 158 17.96 -2.89 -2.42
N PHE A 159 16.82 -3.56 -2.30
CA PHE A 159 15.56 -2.94 -1.91
C PHE A 159 14.66 -3.96 -1.20
N ASP A 160 13.68 -3.47 -0.44
CA ASP A 160 12.70 -4.31 0.23
C ASP A 160 11.46 -4.55 -0.64
N CYS A 161 10.86 -5.73 -0.48
CA CYS A 161 9.61 -6.11 -1.13
C CYS A 161 8.65 -6.80 -0.14
N LYS A 162 7.38 -6.95 -0.55
CA LYS A 162 6.27 -7.53 0.21
C LYS A 162 5.96 -8.94 -0.32
N PRO A 163 6.62 -10.00 0.18
CA PRO A 163 6.47 -11.33 -0.39
C PRO A 163 5.14 -11.97 0.06
N LEU A 164 4.17 -12.09 -0.86
CA LEU A 164 2.85 -12.68 -0.56
C LEU A 164 2.92 -14.10 0.03
N GLY A 165 4.01 -14.82 -0.21
CA GLY A 165 4.28 -16.11 0.43
C GLY A 165 4.28 -16.05 1.97
N TRP A 166 4.52 -14.89 2.59
CA TRP A 166 4.38 -14.72 4.04
C TRP A 166 2.92 -14.86 4.48
N LEU A 167 1.98 -14.26 3.75
CA LEU A 167 0.54 -14.41 3.99
C LEU A 167 0.06 -15.83 3.68
N TRP A 168 0.49 -16.41 2.55
CA TRP A 168 0.08 -17.76 2.14
C TRP A 168 0.54 -18.85 3.10
N ALA A 169 1.69 -18.67 3.75
CA ALA A 169 2.15 -19.58 4.80
C ALA A 169 1.24 -19.57 6.04
N LYS A 170 0.67 -18.40 6.38
CA LYS A 170 -0.25 -18.24 7.50
C LYS A 170 -1.69 -18.68 7.15
N TYR A 171 -2.11 -18.45 5.90
CA TYR A 171 -3.47 -18.71 5.43
C TYR A 171 -3.44 -19.56 4.15
N PRO A 172 -3.36 -20.90 4.27
CA PRO A 172 -3.18 -21.81 3.13
C PRO A 172 -4.34 -21.81 2.11
N GLN A 173 -5.51 -21.28 2.46
CA GLN A 173 -6.62 -21.10 1.51
C GLN A 173 -6.33 -20.03 0.44
N TYR A 174 -5.35 -19.16 0.68
CA TYR A 174 -4.91 -18.17 -0.29
C TYR A 174 -3.57 -18.59 -0.89
N THR A 175 -3.46 -18.45 -2.21
CA THR A 175 -2.30 -18.83 -3.00
C THR A 175 -2.15 -17.83 -4.14
N GLU A 176 -1.14 -18.04 -5.00
CA GLU A 176 -0.98 -17.29 -6.25
C GLU A 176 -2.21 -17.35 -7.18
N ARG A 177 -3.10 -18.35 -7.02
CA ARG A 177 -4.27 -18.54 -7.90
C ARG A 177 -5.48 -17.67 -7.57
N ASN A 178 -5.55 -17.15 -6.34
CA ASN A 178 -6.70 -16.41 -5.84
C ASN A 178 -6.30 -15.17 -5.02
N THR A 179 -5.07 -14.67 -5.22
CA THR A 179 -4.57 -13.46 -4.57
C THR A 179 -4.23 -12.39 -5.60
N ILE A 180 -4.61 -11.15 -5.35
CA ILE A 180 -4.14 -9.98 -6.09
C ILE A 180 -3.72 -8.87 -5.14
N MET A 181 -2.67 -8.14 -5.51
CA MET A 181 -2.06 -7.07 -4.75
C MET A 181 -2.06 -5.78 -5.56
N PHE A 182 -2.55 -4.69 -4.97
CA PHE A 182 -2.44 -3.34 -5.55
C PHE A 182 -1.42 -2.51 -4.79
N ASP A 183 -0.46 -1.97 -5.54
CA ASP A 183 0.65 -1.19 -5.02
C ASP A 183 1.16 -0.29 -6.14
N ASP A 184 1.47 0.97 -5.86
CA ASP A 184 1.93 1.91 -6.90
C ASP A 184 3.39 1.64 -7.32
N LEU A 185 4.12 0.88 -6.49
CA LEU A 185 5.52 0.54 -6.68
C LEU A 185 5.68 -0.91 -7.11
N LYS A 186 6.09 -1.11 -8.37
CA LYS A 186 6.27 -2.46 -8.95
C LYS A 186 7.27 -3.33 -8.17
N ARG A 187 8.30 -2.71 -7.58
CA ARG A 187 9.30 -3.43 -6.79
C ARG A 187 8.72 -4.18 -5.60
N ASN A 188 7.57 -3.73 -5.05
CA ASN A 188 7.00 -4.31 -3.85
C ASN A 188 6.50 -5.74 -4.07
N PHE A 189 6.20 -6.14 -5.31
CA PHE A 189 5.70 -7.47 -5.63
C PHE A 189 6.64 -8.28 -6.53
N VAL A 190 7.96 -7.98 -6.53
CA VAL A 190 8.95 -8.72 -7.35
C VAL A 190 9.09 -10.20 -6.98
N MET A 191 8.73 -10.59 -5.76
CA MET A 191 8.67 -12.00 -5.33
C MET A 191 7.39 -12.71 -5.77
N ASN A 192 6.42 -11.98 -6.32
CA ASN A 192 5.12 -12.47 -6.77
C ASN A 192 4.59 -11.61 -7.94
N PRO A 193 5.33 -11.53 -9.07
CA PRO A 193 5.09 -10.55 -10.12
C PRO A 193 3.75 -10.72 -10.82
N HIS A 194 3.21 -11.95 -10.90
CA HIS A 194 1.93 -12.23 -11.52
C HIS A 194 0.71 -11.94 -10.62
N ASN A 195 0.95 -11.62 -9.34
CA ASN A 195 -0.10 -11.27 -8.39
C ASN A 195 -0.17 -9.77 -8.11
N GLY A 196 0.79 -8.98 -8.59
CA GLY A 196 0.81 -7.54 -8.43
C GLY A 196 0.22 -6.79 -9.62
N LEU A 197 -0.67 -5.85 -9.35
CA LEU A 197 -1.13 -4.86 -10.32
C LEU A 197 -0.62 -3.50 -9.87
N ARG A 198 0.19 -2.86 -10.72
CA ARG A 198 0.69 -1.51 -10.49
C ARG A 198 -0.45 -0.51 -10.66
N ILE A 199 -0.95 0.03 -9.56
CA ILE A 199 -1.98 1.06 -9.58
C ILE A 199 -1.34 2.42 -9.91
N ARG A 200 -2.06 3.32 -10.59
CA ARG A 200 -1.60 4.70 -10.73
C ARG A 200 -1.53 5.38 -9.35
N PRO A 201 -0.42 6.04 -8.99
CA PRO A 201 -0.32 6.71 -7.69
C PRO A 201 -1.29 7.89 -7.60
N PHE A 202 -1.97 8.03 -6.46
CA PHE A 202 -2.83 9.16 -6.14
C PHE A 202 -2.04 10.24 -5.39
N LYS A 203 -1.60 11.26 -6.13
CA LYS A 203 -0.79 12.38 -5.61
C LYS A 203 -1.56 13.69 -5.74
N LYS A 204 -1.16 14.72 -4.98
CA LYS A 204 -1.72 16.08 -5.04
C LYS A 204 -3.25 16.05 -4.96
N ALA A 205 -3.79 15.50 -3.88
CA ALA A 205 -5.23 15.26 -3.73
C ALA A 205 -6.08 16.52 -4.00
N HIS A 206 -5.63 17.69 -3.55
CA HIS A 206 -6.29 18.98 -3.80
C HIS A 206 -6.50 19.31 -5.29
N LEU A 207 -5.65 18.81 -6.19
CA LEU A 207 -5.81 18.98 -7.65
C LEU A 207 -6.56 17.81 -8.30
N ASN A 208 -6.29 16.59 -7.84
CA ASN A 208 -6.65 15.37 -8.59
C ASN A 208 -7.89 14.65 -8.06
N ARG A 209 -8.37 14.96 -6.85
CA ARG A 209 -9.52 14.29 -6.23
C ARG A 209 -10.80 14.41 -7.06
N GLY A 210 -10.99 15.52 -7.79
CA GLY A 210 -12.15 15.70 -8.67
C GLY A 210 -12.17 14.76 -9.88
N THR A 211 -11.00 14.31 -10.35
CA THR A 211 -10.82 13.60 -11.62
C THR A 211 -10.35 12.15 -11.48
N ASP A 212 -9.74 11.75 -10.36
CA ASP A 212 -9.31 10.37 -10.14
C ASP A 212 -10.51 9.41 -10.09
N ARG A 213 -10.47 8.39 -10.93
CA ARG A 213 -11.48 7.32 -11.04
C ARG A 213 -10.84 5.94 -10.99
N GLU A 214 -9.60 5.84 -10.54
CA GLU A 214 -8.81 4.60 -10.64
C GLU A 214 -9.47 3.46 -9.85
N LEU A 215 -9.91 3.74 -8.61
CA LEU A 215 -10.59 2.76 -7.77
C LEU A 215 -11.92 2.30 -8.38
N VAL A 216 -12.62 3.14 -9.15
CA VAL A 216 -13.85 2.73 -9.87
C VAL A 216 -13.52 1.71 -10.96
N GLY A 217 -12.43 1.93 -11.71
CA GLY A 217 -11.92 0.99 -12.70
C GLY A 217 -11.49 -0.32 -12.06
N LEU A 218 -10.76 -0.25 -10.95
CA LEU A 218 -10.28 -1.42 -10.23
C LEU A 218 -11.40 -2.22 -9.56
N THR A 219 -12.47 -1.58 -9.08
CA THR A 219 -13.67 -2.31 -8.64
C THR A 219 -14.21 -3.16 -9.77
N LYS A 220 -14.42 -2.59 -10.97
CA LYS A 220 -14.93 -3.34 -12.12
C LYS A 220 -14.01 -4.49 -12.50
N TYR A 221 -12.70 -4.27 -12.44
CA TYR A 221 -11.70 -5.29 -12.70
C TYR A 221 -11.78 -6.44 -11.70
N LEU A 222 -11.79 -6.16 -10.39
CA LEU A 222 -11.89 -7.17 -9.35
C LEU A 222 -13.17 -8.00 -9.44
N LEU A 223 -14.30 -7.38 -9.77
CA LEU A 223 -15.58 -8.09 -9.92
C LEU A 223 -15.64 -8.96 -11.18
N ALA A 224 -14.72 -8.78 -12.14
CA ALA A 224 -14.68 -9.52 -13.38
C ALA A 224 -13.72 -10.72 -13.38
N ILE A 225 -12.81 -10.81 -12.40
CA ILE A 225 -11.80 -11.87 -12.28
C ILE A 225 -12.10 -12.81 -11.12
#